data_AF-A0A946TJY1-F1
#
_entry.id   AF-A0A946TJY1-F1
#
_cell.length_a   1.000
_cell.length_b   1.000
_cell.length_c   1.000
_cell.angle_alpha   90.00
_cell.angle_beta   90.00
_cell.angle_gamma   90.00
#
_symmetry.space_group_name_H-M   'P 1'
#
loop_
_entity.id
_entity.type
_entity.pdbx_description
1 polymer ?
#
loop_
_entity_poly.entity_id
_entity_poly.type
_entity_poly.pdbx_seq_one_letter_code
_entity_poly.pdbx_strand_id
1 'polypeptide(L)' 'MNEQEVREKCEAFVKSLGMPCFIVFGWEKQDVSNDDKKQYGMVSSYNKMPTPAVVKGMTWALNDIVTKGL' A
#
# COMPACT_ATOMS: atom_id res chain seq x y z
N MET A 1 1.24 -1.44 14.46
CA MET A 1 1.60 -0.24 13.67
C MET A 1 0.34 0.51 13.28
N ASN A 2 0.31 1.83 13.48
CA ASN A 2 -0.81 2.67 13.06
C ASN A 2 -0.70 2.97 11.55
N GLU A 3 -1.83 2.94 10.83
CA GLU A 3 -1.92 3.20 9.39
C GLU A 3 -1.29 4.54 9.00
N GLN A 4 -1.49 5.58 9.81
CA GLN A 4 -0.95 6.90 9.54
C GLN A 4 0.58 6.93 9.58
N GLU A 5 1.19 6.22 10.53
CA GLU A 5 2.64 6.12 10.65
C GLU A 5 3.24 5.36 9.46
N VAL A 6 2.56 4.30 8.99
CA VAL A 6 2.98 3.53 7.81
C VAL A 6 2.91 4.41 6.56
N ARG A 7 1.82 5.17 6.39
CA ARG A 7 1.67 6.09 5.25
C ARG A 7 2.79 7.11 5.19
N GLU A 8 3.10 7.77 6.30
CA GLU A 8 4.16 8.79 6.36
C GLU A 8 5.54 8.21 5.99
N LYS A 9 5.86 6.99 6.47
CA LYS A 9 7.09 6.28 6.08
C LYS A 9 7.12 5.93 4.61
N CYS A 10 6.01 5.42 4.06
CA CYS A 10 5.89 5.12 2.63
C CYS A 10 6.06 6.36 1.77
N GLU A 11 5.43 7.49 2.13
CA GLU A 11 5.60 8.75 1.40
C GLU A 11 7.05 9.26 1.45
N ALA A 12 7.69 9.21 2.62
CA ALA A 12 9.08 9.63 2.76
C ALA A 12 10.02 8.77 1.89
N PHE A 13 9.78 7.45 1.85
CA PHE A 13 10.53 6.52 1.03
C PHE A 13 10.35 6.80 -0.48
N VAL A 14 9.10 6.94 -0.94
CA VAL A 14 8.83 7.20 -2.36
C VAL A 14 9.40 8.55 -2.81
N LYS A 15 9.41 9.55 -1.93
CA LYS A 15 10.08 10.83 -2.19
C LYS A 15 11.61 10.69 -2.23
N SER A 16 12.21 9.89 -1.35
CA SER A 16 13.67 9.71 -1.29
C SER A 16 14.25 9.02 -2.52
N LEU A 17 13.47 8.20 -3.22
CA LEU A 17 13.88 7.56 -4.48
C LEU A 17 14.17 8.57 -5.61
N GLY A 18 13.70 9.81 -5.51
CA GLY A 18 13.99 10.87 -6.48
C GLY A 18 13.42 10.65 -7.89
N MET A 19 12.74 9.53 -8.12
CA MET A 19 12.23 9.11 -9.42
C MET A 19 10.71 8.93 -9.40
N PRO A 20 10.04 9.03 -10.57
CA PRO A 20 8.61 8.75 -10.68
C PRO A 20 8.31 7.30 -10.31
N CYS A 21 7.55 7.09 -9.24
CA CYS A 21 7.19 5.75 -8.79
C CYS A 21 5.89 5.76 -7.98
N PHE A 22 5.28 4.59 -7.86
CA PHE A 22 4.19 4.30 -6.94
C PHE A 22 4.51 3.03 -6.17
N ILE A 23 4.07 2.96 -4.92
CA ILE A 23 4.13 1.73 -4.13
C ILE A 23 2.77 1.46 -3.51
N VAL A 24 2.53 0.17 -3.32
CA VAL A 24 1.41 -0.36 -2.57
C VAL A 24 2.02 -1.24 -1.49
N PHE A 25 1.76 -0.92 -0.24
CA PHE A 25 2.32 -1.64 0.90
C PHE A 25 1.19 -2.22 1.75
N GLY A 26 1.23 -3.53 1.95
CA GLY A 26 0.31 -4.26 2.82
C GLY A 26 1.05 -4.86 4.01
N TRP A 27 0.40 -4.88 5.17
CA TRP A 27 0.93 -5.51 6.38
C TRP A 27 -0.18 -6.17 7.20
N GLU A 28 0.17 -7.10 8.07
CA GLU A 28 -0.76 -7.71 9.03
C GLU A 28 -0.82 -6.86 10.31
N LYS A 29 -2.03 -6.49 10.74
CA LYS A 29 -2.25 -5.72 11.98
C LYS A 29 -2.10 -6.66 13.18
N GLN A 30 -1.16 -6.34 14.08
CA GLN A 30 -0.81 -7.17 15.23
C GLN A 30 -1.83 -7.10 16.38
N ASP A 31 -2.63 -6.04 16.46
CA ASP A 31 -3.56 -5.80 17.56
C ASP A 31 -5.01 -6.02 17.11
N VAL A 32 -5.48 -7.26 17.19
CA VAL A 32 -6.92 -7.55 17.21
C VAL A 32 -7.18 -8.56 18.33
N SER A 33 -7.52 -8.02 19.50
CA SER A 33 -8.07 -8.78 20.61
C SER A 33 -9.49 -9.23 20.25
N ASN A 34 -9.68 -10.55 20.30
CA ASN A 34 -10.93 -11.30 20.17
C ASN A 34 -11.60 -11.30 18.77
N ASP A 35 -11.89 -12.52 18.30
CA ASP A 35 -12.54 -12.95 17.05
C ASP A 35 -11.69 -12.99 15.75
N ASP A 36 -10.83 -14.00 15.65
CA ASP A 36 -10.62 -14.93 14.52
C ASP A 36 -10.54 -14.43 13.06
N LYS A 37 -10.18 -13.18 12.77
CA LYS A 37 -9.81 -12.77 11.41
C LYS A 37 -8.54 -11.93 11.40
N LYS A 38 -7.51 -12.45 10.73
CA LYS A 38 -6.31 -11.69 10.35
C LYS A 38 -6.73 -10.40 9.67
N GLN A 39 -6.43 -9.27 10.28
CA GLN A 39 -6.70 -7.97 9.68
C GLN A 39 -5.47 -7.47 8.96
N TYR A 40 -5.65 -7.05 7.72
CA TYR A 40 -4.59 -6.47 6.92
C TYR A 40 -4.77 -4.95 6.83
N GLY A 41 -3.67 -4.22 6.94
CA GLY A 41 -3.59 -2.80 6.60
C GLY A 41 -2.99 -2.64 5.21
N MET A 42 -3.39 -1.60 4.48
CA MET A 42 -2.88 -1.31 3.14
C MET A 42 -2.77 0.20 2.96
N VAL A 43 -1.64 0.67 2.45
CA VAL A 43 -1.46 2.07 2.04
C VAL A 43 -0.88 2.13 0.64
N SER A 44 -1.21 3.21 -0.08
CA SER A 44 -0.61 3.53 -1.37
C SER A 44 0.05 4.91 -1.30
N SER A 45 1.17 5.06 -2.01
CA SER A 45 1.90 6.33 -2.09
C SER A 45 2.55 6.47 -3.45
N TYR A 46 2.63 7.70 -3.96
CA TYR A 46 3.18 7.97 -5.29
C TYR A 46 3.99 9.27 -5.29
N ASN A 47 5.01 9.33 -6.14
CA ASN A 47 5.89 10.48 -6.34
C ASN A 47 5.93 10.81 -7.83
N LYS A 48 5.53 12.04 -8.20
CA LYS A 48 5.61 12.59 -9.57
C LYS A 48 5.04 11.68 -10.68
N MET A 49 4.12 10.78 -10.34
CA MET A 49 3.44 9.91 -11.28
C MET A 49 2.14 10.55 -11.77
N PRO A 50 1.84 10.53 -13.08
CA PRO A 50 0.54 10.95 -13.58
C PRO A 50 -0.57 10.12 -12.94
N THR A 51 -1.63 10.77 -12.43
CA THR A 51 -2.78 10.11 -11.78
C THR A 51 -3.34 8.93 -12.60
N PRO A 52 -3.49 9.01 -13.95
CA PRO A 52 -3.97 7.87 -14.72
C PRO A 52 -3.06 6.64 -14.65
N ALA A 53 -1.73 6.84 -14.56
CA ALA A 53 -0.77 5.74 -14.43
C ALA A 53 -0.84 5.10 -13.04
N VAL A 54 -1.00 5.92 -11.99
CA VAL A 54 -1.19 5.43 -10.61
C VAL A 54 -2.47 4.60 -10.50
N VAL A 55 -3.59 5.09 -11.03
CA VAL A 55 -4.87 4.36 -11.00
C VAL A 55 -4.76 3.02 -11.73
N LYS A 56 -4.18 2.99 -12.94
CA LYS A 56 -3.95 1.74 -13.68
C LYS A 56 -3.06 0.75 -12.90
N GLY A 57 -1.98 1.23 -12.30
CA GLY A 57 -1.08 0.41 -11.50
C GLY A 57 -1.75 -0.18 -10.27
N MET A 58 -2.55 0.61 -9.55
CA MET A 58 -3.32 0.14 -8.40
C MET A 58 -4.39 -0.87 -8.81
N THR A 59 -5.14 -0.62 -9.88
CA THR A 59 -6.14 -1.57 -10.38
C THR A 59 -5.51 -2.91 -10.74
N TRP A 60 -4.36 -2.88 -11.42
CA TRP A 60 -3.61 -4.09 -11.75
C TRP A 60 -3.15 -4.82 -10.48
N ALA A 61 -2.54 -4.12 -9.52
CA ALA A 61 -2.04 -4.72 -8.29
C ALA A 61 -3.16 -5.33 -7.44
N LEU A 62 -4.29 -4.62 -7.31
CA LEU A 62 -5.47 -5.14 -6.61
C LEU A 62 -6.06 -6.36 -7.30
N ASN A 63 -6.18 -6.33 -8.62
CA ASN A 63 -6.65 -7.47 -9.39
C ASN A 63 -5.71 -8.68 -9.24
N ASP A 64 -4.40 -8.46 -9.26
CA ASP A 64 -3.40 -9.52 -9.06
C ASP A 64 -3.53 -10.15 -7.67
N ILE A 65 -3.65 -9.34 -6.61
CA ILE A 65 -3.87 -9.80 -5.23
C ILE A 65 -5.15 -10.64 -5.11
N VAL A 66 -6.25 -10.23 -5.75
CA VAL A 66 -7.55 -10.93 -5.67
C VAL A 66 -7.55 -12.22 -6.50
N THR A 67 -6.91 -12.21 -7.68
CA THR A 67 -7.01 -13.32 -8.64
C THR A 67 -5.93 -14.38 -8.46
N LYS A 68 -4.72 -13.99 -8.05
CA LYS A 68 -3.59 -14.89 -7.81
C LYS A 68 -3.36 -15.16 -6.33
N GLY A 69 -4.41 -15.00 -5.53
CA GLY A 69 -4.40 -14.98 -4.07
C GLY A 69 -3.27 -15.76 -3.41
N LEU A 70 -2.65 -15.10 -2.42
CA LEU A 70 -1.84 -15.69 -1.35
C LEU A 70 -2.39 -17.04 -0.87
#